data_AF-A0A5N9AFW4-F1
#
_entry.id   AF-A0A5N9AFW4-F1
#
_cell.length_a   1.000
_cell.length_b   1.000
_cell.length_c   1.000
_cell.angle_alpha   90.00
_cell.angle_beta   90.00
_cell.angle_gamma   90.00
#
_symmetry.space_group_name_H-M   'P 1'
#
loop_
_entity.id
_entity.type
_entity.pdbx_description
1 polymer ?
#
loop_
_entity_poly.entity_id
_entity_poly.type
_entity_poly.pdbx_seq_one_letter_code
_entity_poly.pdbx_strand_id
1 'polypeptide(L)' 'MAKYYVTCLDRKTIVNADSELKACVVASEVMNVTTAGISWIVSERGFEKHEDDVMVPDHDIIAELLKRNGN' A
#
# COMPACT_ATOMS: atom_id res chain seq x y z
N MET A 1 5.50 9.81 10.88
CA MET A 1 4.65 8.97 10.02
C MET A 1 3.73 9.89 9.22
N ALA A 2 3.84 9.83 7.90
CA ALA A 2 2.96 10.53 6.97
C ALA A 2 1.64 9.76 6.83
N LYS A 3 0.59 10.46 6.41
CA LYS A 3 -0.72 9.87 6.12
C LYS A 3 -0.76 9.50 4.64
N TYR A 4 -1.04 8.23 4.36
CA TYR A 4 -1.16 7.71 3.01
C TYR A 4 -2.57 7.21 2.73
N TYR A 5 -3.06 7.57 1.55
CA TYR A 5 -4.30 7.10 0.95
C TYR A 5 -3.94 5.99 -0.02
N VAL A 6 -4.37 4.77 0.30
CA VAL A 6 -4.01 3.58 -0.46
C VAL A 6 -5.25 3.04 -1.16
N THR A 7 -5.12 2.81 -2.47
CA THR A 7 -6.15 2.21 -3.31
C THR A 7 -5.62 0.95 -3.94
N CYS A 8 -6.38 -0.15 -3.85
CA CYS A 8 -6.10 -1.40 -4.56
C CYS A 8 -7.42 -2.03 -4.99
N LEU A 9 -7.53 -2.50 -6.24
CA LEU A 9 -8.80 -2.94 -6.83
C LEU A 9 -9.88 -1.85 -6.63
N ASP A 10 -11.00 -2.20 -5.98
CA ASP A 10 -12.10 -1.28 -5.60
C ASP A 10 -12.05 -0.88 -4.12
N ARG A 11 -10.98 -1.25 -3.40
CA ARG A 11 -10.82 -0.96 -1.97
C ARG A 11 -9.94 0.25 -1.75
N LYS A 12 -10.30 1.01 -0.72
CA LYS A 12 -9.63 2.24 -0.31
C LYS A 12 -9.43 2.22 1.19
N THR A 13 -8.25 2.62 1.64
CA THR A 13 -7.96 2.76 3.08
C THR A 13 -6.98 3.90 3.32
N ILE A 14 -6.94 4.40 4.56
CA ILE A 14 -6.01 5.42 5.01
C ILE A 14 -5.14 4.80 6.09
N VAL A 15 -3.83 4.92 5.94
CA VAL A 15 -2.85 4.38 6.89
C VAL A 15 -1.78 5.43 7.20
N ASN A 16 -1.17 5.29 8.38
CA ASN A 16 0.00 6.08 8.73
C ASN A 16 1.25 5.21 8.53
N ALA A 17 2.23 5.69 7.78
CA ALA A 17 3.46 4.96 7.51
C ALA A 17 4.67 5.91 7.34
N ASP A 18 5.87 5.33 7.22
CA ASP A 18 7.10 6.10 6.96
C ASP A 18 7.50 6.10 5.48
N SER A 19 6.83 5.30 4.65
CA SER A 19 7.04 5.22 3.21
C SER A 19 5.81 4.60 2.53
N GLU A 20 5.72 4.77 1.22
CA GLU A 20 4.67 4.25 0.35
C GLU A 20 4.62 2.71 0.40
N LEU A 21 5.78 2.05 0.40
CA LEU A 21 5.85 0.60 0.52
C LEU A 21 5.30 0.12 1.87
N LYS A 22 5.70 0.78 2.98
CA LYS A 22 5.15 0.46 4.30
C LYS A 22 3.65 0.74 4.37
N ALA A 23 3.18 1.80 3.71
CA ALA A 23 1.76 2.10 3.61
C ALA A 23 1.00 0.96 2.92
N CYS A 24 1.49 0.44 1.80
CA CYS A 24 0.88 -0.71 1.13
C CYS A 24 0.88 -1.97 2.01
N VAL A 25 1.96 -2.24 2.74
CA VAL A 25 2.02 -3.39 3.66
C VAL A 25 0.95 -3.28 4.75
N VAL A 26 0.88 -2.15 5.45
CA VAL A 26 -0.13 -1.92 6.50
C VAL A 26 -1.54 -1.94 5.91
N ALA A 27 -1.73 -1.36 4.73
CA ALA A 27 -3.00 -1.35 4.03
C ALA A 27 -3.45 -2.77 3.65
N SER A 28 -2.54 -3.66 3.25
CA SER A 28 -2.83 -5.07 2.95
C SER A 28 -3.31 -5.84 4.19
N GLU A 29 -2.73 -5.58 5.35
CA GLU A 29 -3.14 -6.15 6.64
C GLU A 29 -4.51 -5.61 7.05
N VAL A 30 -4.71 -4.29 7.00
CA VAL A 30 -5.97 -3.62 7.38
C VAL A 30 -7.13 -4.07 6.48
N MET A 31 -6.90 -4.20 5.17
CA MET A 31 -7.92 -4.62 4.22
C MET A 31 -8.06 -6.13 4.12
N ASN A 32 -7.14 -6.90 4.71
CA ASN A 32 -7.02 -8.36 4.55
C ASN A 32 -7.06 -8.78 3.07
N VAL A 33 -6.17 -8.18 2.26
CA VAL A 33 -6.09 -8.40 0.80
C VAL A 33 -4.76 -9.09 0.47
N THR A 34 -4.83 -10.18 -0.29
CA THR A 34 -3.65 -10.81 -0.89
C THR A 34 -3.10 -9.93 -1.99
N THR A 35 -1.83 -9.54 -1.92
CA THR A 35 -1.22 -8.53 -2.79
C THR A 35 -0.90 -9.04 -4.20
N ALA A 36 -0.71 -10.34 -4.38
CA ALA A 36 -0.26 -10.95 -5.63
C ALA A 36 -1.16 -10.62 -6.83
N GLY A 37 -0.57 -10.05 -7.89
CA GLY A 37 -1.26 -9.66 -9.12
C GLY A 37 -2.14 -8.41 -8.99
N ILE A 38 -2.03 -7.64 -7.90
CA ILE A 38 -2.82 -6.43 -7.67
C ILE A 38 -1.94 -5.18 -7.81
N SER A 39 -2.45 -4.16 -8.49
CA SER A 39 -1.84 -2.83 -8.49
C SER A 39 -2.21 -2.05 -7.22
N TRP A 40 -1.20 -1.51 -6.54
CA TRP A 40 -1.37 -0.67 -5.37
C TRP A 40 -0.99 0.76 -5.71
N ILE A 41 -1.92 1.69 -5.48
CA ILE A 41 -1.72 3.12 -5.71
C ILE A 41 -1.71 3.81 -4.35
N VAL A 42 -0.70 4.65 -4.14
CA VAL A 42 -0.47 5.38 -2.89
C VAL A 42 -0.38 6.87 -3.17
N SER A 43 -1.04 7.67 -2.34
CA SER A 43 -1.00 9.13 -2.42
C SER A 43 -0.97 9.75 -1.02
N GLU A 44 -0.37 10.93 -0.86
CA GLU A 44 -0.48 11.73 0.38
C GLU A 44 -1.60 12.78 0.31
N ARG A 45 -2.18 12.99 -0.88
CA ARG A 45 -3.10 14.10 -1.17
C ARG A 45 -4.58 13.72 -1.12
N GLY A 46 -4.89 12.43 -1.23
CA GLY A 46 -6.25 11.93 -1.16
C GLY A 46 -6.45 10.65 -1.96
N PHE A 47 -7.72 10.30 -2.20
CA PHE A 47 -8.09 9.17 -3.07
C PHE A 47 -8.36 9.57 -4.52
N GLU A 48 -8.24 10.85 -4.84
CA GLU A 48 -8.30 11.32 -6.21
C GLU A 48 -6.99 10.98 -6.91
N LYS A 49 -7.01 10.92 -8.24
CA LYS A 49 -5.79 10.65 -8.99
C LYS A 49 -4.95 11.92 -9.00
N HIS A 50 -3.70 11.81 -8.58
CA HIS A 50 -2.73 12.90 -8.60
C HIS A 50 -1.53 12.56 -9.50
N GLU A 51 -0.80 13.60 -9.90
CA GLU A 51 0.40 13.49 -10.73
C GLU A 51 1.55 12.81 -9.95
N ASP A 52 1.50 12.95 -8.62
CA ASP A 52 2.44 12.41 -7.64
C ASP A 52 2.04 11.04 -7.08
N ASP A 53 0.97 10.42 -7.60
CA ASP A 53 0.55 9.09 -7.16
C ASP A 53 1.65 8.05 -7.45
N VAL A 54 2.00 7.28 -6.42
CA VAL A 54 3.01 6.23 -6.51
C VAL A 54 2.34 4.90 -6.72
N MET A 55 2.70 4.21 -7.80
CA MET A 55 2.31 2.82 -8.02
C MET A 55 3.36 1.90 -7.41
N VAL A 56 2.97 1.14 -6.39
CA VAL A 56 3.81 0.13 -5.76
C VAL A 56 3.46 -1.23 -6.37
N PRO A 57 4.42 -1.96 -6.95
CA PRO A 57 4.16 -3.27 -7.51
C PRO A 57 3.97 -4.31 -6.40
N ASP A 58 3.17 -5.33 -6.69
CA ASP A 58 2.80 -6.37 -5.74
C ASP A 58 3.99 -7.15 -5.16
N HIS A 59 4.98 -7.45 -5.99
CA HIS A 59 6.15 -8.22 -5.58
C HIS A 59 6.98 -7.54 -4.47
N ASP A 60 7.05 -6.20 -4.45
CA ASP A 60 7.75 -5.47 -3.39
C ASP A 60 7.01 -5.58 -2.05
N ILE A 61 5.68 -5.53 -2.09
CA ILE A 61 4.83 -5.67 -0.89
C ILE A 61 4.93 -7.12 -0.36
N ILE A 62 4.89 -8.11 -1.26
CA ILE A 62 5.08 -9.53 -0.91
C ILE A 62 6.45 -9.75 -0.27
N ALA A 63 7.51 -9.23 -0.89
CA ALA A 63 8.87 -9.38 -0.38
C ALA A 63 9.00 -8.81 1.05
N GLU A 64 8.38 -7.65 1.31
CA GLU A 64 8.39 -7.03 2.65
C GLU A 64 7.57 -7.83 3.67
N LEU A 65 6.38 -8.33 3.29
CA LEU A 65 5.56 -9.19 4.14
C LEU A 65 6.28 -10.49 4.52
N LEU A 66 6.96 -11.14 3.56
CA LEU A 66 7.73 -12.36 3.79
C LEU A 66 8.90 -12.12 4.73
N LYS A 67 9.60 -10.98 4.61
CA LYS A 67 10.67 -10.60 5.55
C LYS A 67 10.17 -10.44 6.97
N ARG A 68 8.97 -9.86 7.16
CA ARG A 68 8.37 -9.68 8.49
C ARG A 68 7.94 -11.00 9.13
N ASN A 69 7.37 -11.91 8.35
CA ASN A 69 6.84 -13.18 8.86
C ASN A 69 7.93 -14.25 9.09
N GLY A 70 9.11 -14.10 8.49
CA GLY A 70 10.26 -14.99 8.68
C GLY A 70 11.14 -14.65 9.88
N ASN A 71 10.79 -13.63 10.66
CA ASN A 71 11.53 -13.12 11.82
C ASN A 71 10.72 -13.33 13.11
#